data_AF-A0A0F6Y0Z4-F1
#
_entry.id   AF-A0A0F6Y0Z4-F1
#
_cell.length_a   1.000
_cell.length_b   1.000
_cell.length_c   1.000
_cell.angle_alpha   90.00
_cell.angle_beta   90.00
_cell.angle_gamma   90.00
#
_symmetry.space_group_name_H-M   'P 1'
#
loop_
_entity.id
_entity.type
_entity.pdbx_description
1 polymer ?
#
loop_
_entity_poly.entity_id
_entity_poly.type
_entity_poly.pdbx_seq_one_letter_code
_entity_poly.pdbx_strand_id
1 'polypeptide(L)' 'MEKTKIWQALERTYGNIKAAAQLLGMSRGTLYNKMKRYGLSEEYNKQ' A
#
# COMPACT_ATOMS: atom_id res chain seq x y z
N MET A 1 -0.12 -13.25 2.50
CA MET A 1 0.59 -12.58 3.62
C MET A 1 1.06 -11.17 3.27
N GLU A 2 1.78 -10.92 2.17
CA GLU A 2 2.25 -9.55 1.83
C GLU A 2 1.11 -8.58 1.44
N LYS A 3 0.15 -8.99 0.58
CA LYS A 3 -1.02 -8.18 0.17
C LYS A 3 -1.78 -7.61 1.38
N THR A 4 -2.03 -8.43 2.39
CA THR A 4 -2.74 -8.04 3.62
C THR A 4 -1.99 -7.00 4.44
N LYS A 5 -0.65 -7.12 4.56
CA LYS A 5 0.17 -6.12 5.28
C LYS A 5 0.12 -4.75 4.60
N ILE A 6 0.15 -4.74 3.26
CA ILE A 6 0.00 -3.51 2.48
C ILE A 6 -1.37 -2.87 2.73
N TRP A 7 -2.43 -3.68 2.70
CA TRP A 7 -3.79 -3.22 2.98
C TRP A 7 -3.92 -2.61 4.38
N GLN A 8 -3.47 -3.30 5.41
CA GLN A 8 -3.52 -2.80 6.79
C GLN A 8 -2.71 -1.52 6.98
N ALA A 9 -1.55 -1.40 6.31
CA ALA A 9 -0.76 -0.17 6.37
C ALA A 9 -1.46 0.99 5.67
N LEU A 10 -2.13 0.74 4.53
CA LEU A 10 -2.95 1.74 3.84
C LEU A 10 -4.14 2.18 4.70
N GLU A 11 -4.88 1.25 5.31
CA GLU A 11 -5.99 1.59 6.22
C GLU A 11 -5.52 2.41 7.42
N ARG A 12 -4.45 1.99 8.10
CA ARG A 12 -3.89 2.71 9.25
C ARG A 12 -3.39 4.11 8.93
N THR A 13 -3.11 4.37 7.65
CA THR A 13 -2.60 5.65 7.17
C THR A 13 -3.64 6.41 6.36
N TYR A 14 -4.89 5.95 6.36
CA TYR A 14 -5.99 6.55 5.64
C TYR A 14 -5.65 6.78 4.14
N GLY A 15 -4.96 5.80 3.53
CA GLY A 15 -4.56 5.85 2.12
C GLY A 15 -3.25 6.55 1.83
N ASN A 16 -2.56 7.07 2.84
CA ASN A 16 -1.31 7.77 2.61
C ASN A 16 -0.18 6.78 2.27
N ILE A 17 0.04 6.58 0.97
CA ILE A 17 1.05 5.66 0.44
C ILE A 17 2.45 5.95 0.99
N LYS A 18 2.81 7.22 1.25
CA LYS A 18 4.11 7.57 1.82
C LYS A 18 4.22 7.07 3.27
N ALA A 19 3.20 7.32 4.08
CA ALA A 19 3.15 6.87 5.46
C ALA A 19 3.06 5.33 5.55
N ALA A 20 2.28 4.68 4.67
CA ALA A 20 2.19 3.22 4.61
C ALA A 20 3.54 2.60 4.25
N ALA A 21 4.27 3.19 3.31
CA ALA A 21 5.60 2.72 2.93
C ALA A 21 6.59 2.86 4.09
N GLN A 22 6.54 3.98 4.83
CA GLN A 22 7.34 4.18 6.04
C GLN A 22 7.01 3.16 7.14
N LEU A 23 5.71 2.90 7.40
CA LEU A 23 5.27 1.87 8.35
C LEU A 23 5.75 0.47 7.98
N LEU A 24 5.83 0.17 6.68
CA LEU A 24 6.29 -1.12 6.17
C LEU A 24 7.81 -1.18 6.00
N GLY A 25 8.55 -0.11 6.32
CA GLY A 25 10.01 -0.06 6.21
C GLY A 25 10.53 -0.14 4.76
N MET A 26 9.77 0.37 3.79
CA MET A 26 10.15 0.33 2.37
C MET A 26 10.01 1.69 1.69
N SER A 27 10.60 1.82 0.51
CA SER A 27 10.43 3.03 -0.30
C SER A 27 9.01 3.13 -0.85
N ARG A 28 8.54 4.35 -1.11
CA ARG A 28 7.24 4.61 -1.76
C ARG A 28 7.14 3.91 -3.13
N GLY A 29 8.22 3.91 -3.91
CA GLY A 29 8.25 3.25 -5.23
C GLY A 29 8.12 1.73 -5.12
N THR A 30 8.77 1.11 -4.13
CA THR A 30 8.63 -0.32 -3.84
C THR A 30 7.18 -0.67 -3.47
N LEU A 31 6.56 0.13 -2.60
CA LEU A 31 5.16 -0.07 -2.22
C LEU A 31 4.24 0.05 -3.44
N TYR A 32 4.43 1.07 -4.27
CA TYR A 32 3.63 1.30 -5.48
C TYR A 32 3.74 0.14 -6.49
N ASN A 33 4.95 -0.39 -6.71
CA ASN A 33 5.16 -1.55 -7.57
C ASN A 33 4.47 -2.81 -7.04
N LYS A 34 4.52 -3.04 -5.72
CA LYS A 34 3.80 -4.14 -5.06
C LYS A 34 2.29 -3.95 -5.17
N MET A 35 1.79 -2.74 -4.95
CA MET A 35 0.37 -2.41 -5.10
C MET A 35 -0.12 -2.70 -6.51
N LYS A 36 0.61 -2.26 -7.55
CA LYS A 36 0.30 -2.59 -8.95
C LYS A 36 0.31 -4.09 -9.21
N ARG A 37 1.36 -4.79 -8.77
CA ARG A 37 1.49 -6.25 -8.94
C ARG A 37 0.34 -7.03 -8.29
N TYR A 38 -0.21 -6.53 -7.18
CA TYR A 38 -1.32 -7.15 -6.46
C TYR A 38 -2.70 -6.60 -6.84
N GLY A 39 -2.79 -5.67 -7.81
CA GLY A 39 -4.05 -5.05 -8.23
C GLY A 39 -4.65 -4.06 -7.20
N LEU A 40 -3.89 -3.66 -6.18
CA LEU A 40 -4.36 -2.81 -5.08
C LEU A 40 -4.55 -1.35 -5.45
N SER A 41 -3.82 -0.86 -6.46
CA SER A 41 -3.94 0.54 -6.89
C SER A 41 -5.32 0.85 -7.49
N GLU A 42 -5.86 -0.09 -8.27
CA GLU A 42 -7.19 0.03 -8.88
C GLU A 42 -8.31 -0.22 -7.87
N GLU A 43 -8.08 -1.10 -6.91
CA GLU A 43 -9.03 -1.45 -5.84
C GLU A 43 -9.18 -0.31 -4.81
N TYR A 44 -8.10 0.44 -4.54
CA TYR A 44 -8.12 1.58 -3.61
C TYR A 44 -8.79 2.83 -4.22
N ASN A 45 -8.59 3.11 -5.50
CA ASN A 45 -9.19 4.28 -6.16
C ASN A 45 -10.71 4.18 -6.38
N LYS A 46 -11.32 3.02 -6.10
CA LYS A 46 -12.77 2.77 -6.26
C LYS A 46 -13.59 2.91 -4.97
N GLN A 47 -12.92 3.10 -3.82
CA GLN A 47 -13.55 3.45 -2.54
C GLN A 47 -13.69 4.96 -2.41
#